data_AF-A0A6V8LXI4-F1
#
_entry.id   AF-A0A6V8LXI4-F1
#
_cell.length_a   1.000
_cell.length_b   1.000
_cell.length_c   1.000
_cell.angle_alpha   90.00
_cell.angle_beta   90.00
_cell.angle_gamma   90.00
#
_symmetry.space_group_name_H-M   'P 1'
#
loop_
_entity.id
_entity.type
_entity.pdbx_description
1 polymer ?
#
loop_
_entity_poly.entity_id
_entity_poly.type
_entity_poly.pdbx_seq_one_letter_code
_entity_poly.pdbx_strand_id
1 'polypeptide(L)' 'MTTDQKVARKKLSLLELATELGHVSKACKLVGYSRQLFYEIRRNFPT' A
#
# COMPACT_ATOMS: atom_id res chain seq x y z
N MET A 1 17.92 1.95 10.94
CA MET A 1 16.67 1.78 10.16
C MET A 1 16.70 0.41 9.53
N THR A 2 16.16 -0.60 10.22
CA THR A 2 16.07 -1.97 9.68
C THR A 2 15.18 -1.94 8.44
N THR A 3 15.56 -2.71 7.42
CA THR A 3 14.93 -2.74 6.09
C THR A 3 13.43 -2.99 6.16
N ASP A 4 13.00 -3.75 7.18
CA ASP A 4 11.60 -4.05 7.48
C ASP A 4 10.75 -2.81 7.79
N GLN A 5 11.24 -1.86 8.60
CA GLN A 5 10.50 -0.64 8.92
C GLN A 5 10.26 0.25 7.70
N LYS A 6 11.24 0.30 6.77
CA LYS A 6 11.09 1.03 5.51
C LYS A 6 10.03 0.39 4.62
N VAL A 7 9.96 -0.94 4.60
CA VAL A 7 8.94 -1.69 3.84
C VAL A 7 7.56 -1.50 4.46
N ALA A 8 7.43 -1.59 5.79
CA ALA A 8 6.18 -1.35 6.49
C ALA A 8 5.64 0.06 6.23
N ARG A 9 6.49 1.10 6.29
CA ARG A 9 6.09 2.48 6.00
C ARG A 9 5.61 2.70 4.56
N LYS A 10 6.28 2.07 3.58
CA LYS A 10 5.84 2.10 2.18
C LYS A 10 4.49 1.41 1.97
N LYS A 11 4.25 0.27 2.63
CA LYS A 11 2.99 -0.48 2.56
C LYS A 11 1.84 0.31 3.18
N LEU A 12 2.07 0.94 4.34
CA LEU A 12 1.11 1.84 4.96
C LEU A 12 0.76 3.01 4.03
N SER A 13 1.79 3.61 3.40
CA SER A 13 1.60 4.73 2.48
C SER A 13 0.77 4.36 1.25
N LEU A 14 0.82 3.12 0.75
CA LEU A 14 -0.04 2.66 -0.35
C LEU A 14 -1.53 2.59 0.06
N LEU A 15 -1.82 2.11 1.28
CA LEU A 15 -3.19 2.03 1.80
C LEU A 15 -3.77 3.44 2.00
N GLU A 16 -3.01 4.33 2.64
CA GLU A 16 -3.40 5.72 2.85
C GLU A 16 -3.63 6.46 1.52
N LEU A 17 -2.72 6.30 0.57
CA LEU A 17 -2.84 6.91 -0.76
C LEU A 17 -4.07 6.42 -1.52
N ALA A 18 -4.43 5.13 -1.38
CA ALA A 18 -5.63 4.59 -2.00
C ALA A 18 -6.91 5.17 -1.37
N THR A 19 -6.89 5.43 -0.06
CA THR A 19 -7.98 6.07 0.67
C THR A 19 -8.12 7.54 0.27
N GLU A 20 -7.03 8.31 0.25
CA GLU A 20 -7.05 9.73 -0.19
C GLU A 20 -7.51 9.89 -1.64
N LEU A 21 -7.07 9.00 -2.54
CA LEU A 21 -7.50 9.02 -3.94
C LEU A 21 -8.90 8.47 -4.17
N GLY A 22 -9.47 7.72 -3.22
CA GLY A 22 -10.70 6.93 -3.38
C GLY A 22 -10.62 5.88 -4.51
N HIS A 23 -9.42 5.61 -5.05
CA HIS A 23 -9.26 4.80 -6.25
C HIS A 23 -7.99 3.93 -6.21
N VAL A 24 -8.19 2.66 -5.81
CA VAL A 24 -7.11 1.66 -5.64
C VAL A 24 -6.25 1.51 -6.89
N SER A 25 -6.85 1.48 -8.07
CA SER A 25 -6.09 1.26 -9.31
C SER A 25 -5.19 2.44 -9.67
N LYS A 26 -5.53 3.66 -9.23
CA LYS A 26 -4.73 4.86 -9.48
C LYS A 26 -3.56 4.92 -8.50
N ALA A 27 -3.82 4.64 -7.22
CA ALA A 27 -2.78 4.49 -6.19
C ALA A 27 -1.76 3.40 -6.57
N CYS A 28 -2.24 2.22 -6.97
CA CYS A 28 -1.39 1.12 -7.44
C CYS A 28 -0.46 1.54 -8.60
N LYS A 29 -0.98 2.26 -9.61
CA LYS A 29 -0.18 2.76 -10.73
C LYS A 29 0.86 3.80 -10.31
N LEU A 30 0.51 4.72 -9.40
CA LEU A 30 1.42 5.77 -8.93
C LEU A 30 2.60 5.21 -8.14
N VAL A 31 2.37 4.19 -7.31
CA VAL A 31 3.41 3.58 -6.47
C VAL A 31 4.15 2.45 -7.21
N GLY A 32 3.62 1.98 -8.34
CA GLY A 32 4.20 0.87 -9.11
C GLY A 32 3.88 -0.51 -8.53
N TYR A 33 2.74 -0.63 -7.84
CA TYR A 33 2.26 -1.89 -7.27
C TYR A 33 1.08 -2.45 -8.05
N SER A 34 0.92 -3.77 -7.99
CA SER A 34 -0.24 -4.46 -8.54
C SER A 34 -1.44 -4.39 -7.61
N ARG A 35 -2.65 -4.39 -8.19
CA ARG A 35 -3.91 -4.51 -7.42
C ARG A 35 -3.92 -5.72 -6.49
N GLN A 36 -3.31 -6.82 -6.91
CA GLN A 36 -3.22 -8.05 -6.10
C GLN A 36 -2.42 -7.81 -4.81
N LEU A 37 -1.25 -7.16 -4.94
CA LEU A 37 -0.40 -6.82 -3.79
C LEU A 37 -1.09 -5.86 -2.83
N PHE A 38 -1.90 -4.91 -3.33
CA PHE A 38 -2.70 -4.04 -2.48
C PHE A 38 -3.63 -4.84 -1.55
N TYR A 39 -4.35 -5.83 -2.08
CA TYR A 39 -5.24 -6.67 -1.27
C TYR A 39 -4.48 -7.60 -0.33
N GLU A 40 -3.30 -8.09 -0.71
CA GLU A 40 -2.43 -8.84 0.20
C GLU A 40 -1.93 -7.98 1.36
N ILE A 41 -1.48 -6.76 1.07
CA ILE A 41 -1.08 -5.79 2.10
C ILE A 41 -2.27 -5.48 3.01
N ARG A 42 -3.44 -5.16 2.44
CA ARG A 42 -4.65 -4.88 3.24
C ARG A 42 -5.06 -6.05 4.13
N ARG A 43 -4.90 -7.29 3.65
CA ARG A 43 -5.18 -8.50 4.43
C ARG A 43 -4.15 -8.70 5.56
N ASN A 44 -2.88 -8.39 5.30
CA ASN A 44 -1.78 -8.64 6.24
C ASN A 44 -1.57 -7.50 7.25
N PHE A 45 -2.21 -6.34 7.02
CA PHE A 45 -2.28 -5.21 7.94
C PHE A 45 -3.75 -4.92 8.31
N PRO A 46 -4.40 -5.79 9.10
CA PRO A 46 -5.67 -5.46 9.70
C PRO A 46 -5.44 -4.36 10.75
N THR A 47 -5.96 -3.16 10.48
CA THR A 47 -6.24 -2.14 11.50
C THR A 47 -7.51 -2.50 12.25
#